data_AF-A0A2R7T757-F1
#
_entry.id   AF-A0A2R7T757-F1
#
_cell.length_a   1.000
_cell.length_b   1.000
_cell.length_c   1.000
_cell.angle_alpha   90.00
_cell.angle_beta   90.00
_cell.angle_gamma   90.00
#
_symmetry.space_group_name_H-M   'P 1'
#
loop_
_entity.id
_entity.type
_entity.pdbx_description
1 polymer ?
#
loop_
_entity_poly.entity_id
_entity_poly.type
_entity_poly.pdbx_seq_one_letter_code
_entity_poly.pdbx_strand_id
1 'polypeptide(L)'
;MTSLGISIPTYKRPEFLRRCVLSALEAAGDRPVCILISDDSMEEPKTVLHTELRKLLDAVIVHRDPIWQGIDENTPRFVVELYYCDYAWIAVEADYFLPDSVARAQRLLQTTWDAFVFAN
;
A
#
# COMPACT_ATOMS: atom_id res chain seq x y z
N MET A 1 15.79 10.16 7.57
CA MET A 1 15.29 8.83 7.95
C MET A 1 14.63 8.26 6.72
N THR A 2 15.04 7.07 6.28
CA THR A 2 14.50 6.44 5.07
C THR A 2 13.00 6.21 5.25
N SER A 3 12.19 6.76 4.33
CA SER A 3 10.74 6.68 4.34
C SER A 3 10.25 5.42 3.62
N LEU A 4 9.20 4.81 4.16
CA LEU A 4 8.58 3.59 3.63
C LEU A 4 7.10 3.87 3.35
N GLY A 5 6.68 3.60 2.12
CA GLY A 5 5.27 3.45 1.79
C GLY A 5 4.89 1.98 1.60
N ILE A 6 3.59 1.71 1.67
CA ILE A 6 2.98 0.42 1.30
C ILE A 6 2.09 0.64 0.09
N SER A 7 2.32 -0.10 -0.97
CA SER A 7 1.63 0.00 -2.26
C SER A 7 0.75 -1.23 -2.47
N ILE A 8 -0.57 -1.03 -2.60
CA ILE A 8 -1.55 -2.12 -2.72
C ILE A 8 -2.37 -1.95 -4.01
N PRO A 9 -1.97 -2.54 -5.14
CA PRO A 9 -2.86 -2.70 -6.29
C PRO A 9 -4.05 -3.60 -5.92
N THR A 10 -5.25 -3.22 -6.36
CA THR A 10 -6.50 -3.95 -6.08
C THR A 10 -7.41 -4.06 -7.28
N TYR A 11 -8.15 -5.17 -7.37
CA TYR A 11 -9.17 -5.39 -8.39
C TYR A 11 -10.35 -6.21 -7.82
N LYS A 12 -11.53 -5.59 -7.72
CA LYS A 12 -12.81 -6.25 -7.35
C LYS A 12 -12.81 -7.11 -6.06
N ARG A 13 -11.92 -6.87 -5.09
CA ARG A 13 -11.86 -7.62 -3.81
C ARG A 13 -11.82 -6.72 -2.57
N PRO A 14 -12.92 -6.00 -2.27
CA PRO A 14 -12.95 -4.98 -1.22
C PRO A 14 -12.68 -5.52 0.19
N GLU A 15 -13.15 -6.73 0.52
CA GLU A 15 -12.95 -7.35 1.83
C GLU A 15 -11.49 -7.71 2.10
N PHE A 16 -10.78 -8.17 1.07
CA PHE A 16 -9.35 -8.48 1.15
C PHE A 16 -8.53 -7.21 1.30
N LEU A 17 -8.79 -6.20 0.45
CA LEU A 17 -8.17 -4.89 0.56
C LEU A 17 -8.34 -4.29 1.95
N ARG A 18 -9.57 -4.31 2.50
CA ARG A 18 -9.84 -3.79 3.83
C ARG A 18 -9.01 -4.48 4.90
N ARG A 19 -8.91 -5.82 4.86
CA ARG A 19 -8.10 -6.58 5.81
C ARG A 19 -6.61 -6.29 5.67
N CYS A 20 -6.11 -6.21 4.44
CA CYS A 20 -4.72 -5.89 4.15
C CYS A 20 -4.35 -4.52 4.74
N VAL A 21 -5.13 -3.47 4.43
CA VAL A 21 -4.91 -2.10 4.91
C VAL A 21 -4.97 -2.04 6.45
N LEU A 22 -5.98 -2.67 7.06
CA LEU A 22 -6.09 -2.67 8.53
C LEU A 22 -4.89 -3.38 9.18
N SER A 23 -4.44 -4.51 8.62
CA SER A 23 -3.25 -5.21 9.14
C SER A 23 -1.97 -4.39 8.96
N ALA A 24 -1.85 -3.65 7.86
CA ALA A 24 -0.71 -2.77 7.59
C ALA A 24 -0.68 -1.60 8.60
N LEU A 25 -1.83 -0.99 8.89
CA LEU A 25 -1.96 0.06 9.89
C LEU A 25 -1.63 -0.45 11.30
N GLU A 26 -2.15 -1.63 11.66
CA GLU A 26 -1.85 -2.27 12.95
C GLU A 26 -0.36 -2.59 13.09
N ALA A 27 0.26 -3.14 12.04
CA ALA A 27 1.68 -3.45 12.03
C ALA A 27 2.58 -2.20 12.06
N ALA A 28 2.09 -1.06 11.53
CA ALA A 28 2.79 0.22 11.59
C ALA A 28 2.73 0.86 12.98
N GLY A 29 1.60 0.72 13.69
CA GLY A 29 1.35 1.46 14.93
C GLY A 29 1.51 2.97 14.71
N ASP A 30 2.29 3.64 15.54
CA ASP A 30 2.55 5.08 15.43
C ASP A 30 3.64 5.45 14.39
N ARG A 31 4.16 4.48 13.61
CA ARG A 31 5.21 4.77 12.63
C ARG A 31 4.65 5.53 11.44
N PRO A 32 5.41 6.49 10.91
CA PRO A 32 5.04 7.15 9.67
C PRO A 32 5.16 6.13 8.52
N VAL A 33 4.01 5.74 7.98
CA VAL A 33 3.89 5.00 6.72
C VAL A 33 2.80 5.65 5.89
N CYS A 34 3.00 5.71 4.57
CA CYS A 34 1.94 6.05 3.64
C CYS A 34 1.40 4.76 3.03
N ILE A 35 0.08 4.57 3.05
CA ILE A 35 -0.56 3.45 2.36
C ILE A 35 -1.19 4.01 1.09
N LEU A 36 -0.69 3.55 -0.05
CA LEU A 36 -1.24 3.91 -1.34
C LEU A 36 -1.99 2.70 -1.89
N ILE A 37 -3.23 2.93 -2.32
CA ILE A 37 -4.09 1.94 -2.98
C ILE A 37 -4.28 2.33 -4.44
N SER A 38 -3.99 1.42 -5.36
CA SER A 38 -4.30 1.58 -6.78
C SER A 38 -5.48 0.71 -7.17
N ASP A 39 -6.63 1.33 -7.41
CA ASP A 39 -7.85 0.62 -7.79
C ASP A 39 -8.06 0.63 -9.31
N ASP A 40 -7.86 -0.56 -9.90
CA ASP A 40 -8.08 -0.82 -11.33
C ASP A 40 -9.51 -1.35 -11.60
N SER A 41 -10.40 -1.27 -10.59
CA SER A 41 -11.78 -1.70 -10.74
C SER A 41 -12.67 -0.56 -11.24
N MET A 42 -13.25 -0.77 -12.42
CA MET A 42 -14.11 0.18 -13.12
C MET A 42 -15.52 0.31 -12.51
N GLU A 43 -15.85 -0.44 -11.45
CA GLU A 43 -17.21 -0.52 -10.89
C GLU A 43 -17.40 0.34 -9.63
N GLU A 44 -18.61 0.89 -9.43
CA GLU A 44 -18.92 1.90 -8.39
C GLU A 44 -19.03 1.45 -6.92
N PRO A 45 -19.20 0.17 -6.50
CA PRO A 45 -19.52 -0.12 -5.10
C PRO A 45 -18.36 0.13 -4.11
N LYS A 46 -17.19 0.58 -4.57
CA LYS A 46 -16.01 0.87 -3.73
C LYS A 46 -15.94 2.30 -3.20
N THR A 47 -16.86 3.18 -3.56
CA THR A 47 -16.90 4.55 -3.01
C THR A 47 -17.01 4.54 -1.48
N VAL A 48 -17.83 3.64 -0.91
CA VAL A 48 -17.98 3.52 0.55
C VAL A 48 -16.66 3.08 1.21
N LEU A 49 -16.04 2.02 0.70
CA LEU A 49 -14.76 1.54 1.25
C LEU A 49 -13.66 2.58 1.12
N HIS A 50 -13.53 3.25 -0.03
CA HIS A 50 -12.52 4.30 -0.20
C HIS A 50 -12.76 5.47 0.73
N THR A 51 -14.02 5.87 0.94
CA THR A 51 -14.36 6.90 1.91
C THR A 51 -14.07 6.44 3.34
N GLU A 52 -14.33 5.18 3.69
CA GLU A 52 -13.96 4.62 5.00
C GLU A 52 -12.44 4.62 5.19
N LEU A 53 -11.69 4.10 4.22
CA LEU A 53 -10.24 4.01 4.31
C LEU A 53 -9.57 5.39 4.38
N ARG A 54 -10.06 6.37 3.61
CA ARG A 54 -9.59 7.77 3.70
C ARG A 54 -9.92 8.42 5.05
N LYS A 55 -10.98 7.98 5.74
CA LYS A 55 -11.29 8.45 7.10
C LYS A 55 -10.40 7.83 8.16
N LEU A 56 -9.83 6.65 7.89
CA LEU A 56 -9.02 5.94 8.88
C LEU A 56 -7.72 6.67 9.16
N LEU A 57 -7.10 7.34 8.17
CA LEU A 57 -5.95 8.22 8.32
C LEU A 57 -5.71 9.05 7.04
N ASP A 58 -5.18 10.28 7.21
CA ASP A 58 -4.59 11.07 6.10
C ASP A 58 -3.45 10.32 5.37
N ALA A 59 -2.93 9.26 5.99
CA ALA A 59 -1.90 8.39 5.45
C ALA A 59 -2.38 7.47 4.31
N VAL A 60 -3.71 7.32 4.10
CA VAL A 60 -4.26 6.44 3.06
C VAL A 60 -4.62 7.24 1.80
N ILE A 61 -3.84 7.04 0.74
CA ILE A 61 -4.08 7.65 -0.57
C ILE A 61 -4.70 6.59 -1.48
N VAL A 62 -5.89 6.88 -2.01
CA VAL A 62 -6.56 6.01 -2.98
C VAL A 62 -6.54 6.67 -4.34
N HIS A 63 -5.81 6.06 -5.28
CA HIS A 63 -5.81 6.39 -6.69
C HIS A 63 -6.71 5.41 -7.43
N ARG A 64 -7.55 5.91 -8.33
CA ARG A 64 -8.44 5.09 -9.15
C ARG A 64 -8.16 5.37 -10.59
N ASP A 65 -7.98 4.31 -11.37
CA ASP A 65 -7.74 4.47 -12.79
C ASP A 65 -9.05 4.61 -13.59
N PRO A 66 -9.06 5.47 -14.62
CA PRO A 66 -10.24 5.70 -15.44
C PRO A 66 -10.50 4.58 -16.45
N ILE A 67 -9.51 3.70 -16.66
CA ILE A 67 -9.55 2.55 -17.57
C ILE A 67 -8.83 1.38 -16.91
N TRP A 68 -9.28 0.17 -17.24
CA TRP A 68 -8.58 -1.05 -16.84
C TRP A 68 -7.21 -1.13 -17.53
N GLN A 69 -6.14 -1.22 -16.74
CA GLN A 69 -4.76 -1.30 -17.23
C GLN A 69 -4.13 -2.67 -17.04
N GLY A 70 -4.64 -3.47 -16.10
CA GLY A 70 -4.00 -4.73 -15.71
C GLY A 70 -2.85 -4.50 -14.71
N ILE A 71 -2.47 -5.56 -14.01
CA ILE A 71 -1.54 -5.47 -12.87
C ILE A 71 -0.11 -5.07 -13.29
N ASP A 72 0.32 -5.50 -14.48
CA ASP A 72 1.66 -5.27 -15.00
C ASP A 72 1.91 -3.80 -15.37
N GLU A 73 0.86 -3.09 -15.78
CA GLU A 73 0.94 -1.65 -16.10
C GLU A 73 0.60 -0.79 -14.87
N ASN A 74 -0.37 -1.24 -14.07
CA ASN A 74 -0.79 -0.50 -12.89
C ASN A 74 0.33 -0.44 -11.83
N THR A 75 1.03 -1.55 -11.57
CA THR A 75 2.01 -1.63 -10.48
C THR A 75 3.23 -0.70 -10.70
N PRO A 76 3.91 -0.71 -11.85
CA PRO A 76 5.05 0.18 -12.09
C PRO A 76 4.63 1.65 -12.11
N ARG A 77 3.53 1.98 -12.79
CA ARG A 77 3.02 3.35 -12.83
C ARG A 77 2.72 3.87 -11.42
N PHE A 78 2.10 3.04 -10.61
CA PHE A 78 1.71 3.40 -9.25
C PHE A 78 2.91 3.56 -8.30
N VAL A 79 3.90 2.68 -8.40
CA VAL A 79 5.11 2.71 -7.55
C VAL A 79 6.10 3.79 -7.99
N VAL A 80 6.12 4.16 -9.27
CA VAL A 80 7.10 5.11 -9.81
C VAL A 80 6.54 6.53 -9.91
N GLU A 81 5.28 6.71 -10.32
CA GLU A 81 4.75 8.05 -10.66
C GLU A 81 4.01 8.73 -9.49
N LEU A 82 3.44 7.94 -8.57
CA LEU A 82 2.56 8.44 -7.51
C LEU A 82 3.18 8.39 -6.11
N TYR A 83 4.46 8.00 -6.02
CA TYR A 83 5.12 7.70 -4.77
C TYR A 83 5.98 8.84 -4.24
N TYR A 84 5.91 9.05 -2.92
CA TYR A 84 6.62 10.12 -2.21
C TYR A 84 7.62 9.58 -1.17
N CYS A 85 7.89 8.27 -1.18
CA CYS A 85 8.78 7.63 -0.22
C CYS A 85 10.04 7.09 -0.89
N ASP A 86 11.10 6.90 -0.10
CA ASP A 86 12.38 6.36 -0.57
C ASP A 86 12.26 4.88 -0.96
N TYR A 87 11.38 4.13 -0.29
CA TYR A 87 11.08 2.73 -0.59
C TYR A 87 9.57 2.48 -0.65
N ALA A 88 9.18 1.58 -1.54
CA ALA A 88 7.83 1.06 -1.67
C ALA A 88 7.79 -0.43 -1.31
N TRP A 89 6.93 -0.80 -0.37
CA TRP A 89 6.56 -2.20 -0.14
C TRP A 89 5.36 -2.52 -1.03
N ILE A 90 5.59 -3.29 -2.09
CA ILE A 90 4.52 -3.77 -2.97
C ILE A 90 3.86 -4.99 -2.31
N ALA A 91 2.60 -4.83 -1.91
CA ALA A 91 1.78 -5.90 -1.33
C ALA A 91 0.57 -6.15 -2.23
N VAL A 92 0.10 -7.39 -2.31
CA VAL A 92 -1.16 -7.70 -2.97
C VAL A 92 -2.32 -7.57 -1.98
N GLU A 93 -3.51 -7.27 -2.47
CA GLU A 93 -4.71 -7.10 -1.63
C GLU A 93 -5.05 -8.30 -0.72
N ALA A 94 -4.54 -9.50 -1.04
CA ALA A 94 -4.71 -10.72 -0.24
C ALA A 94 -3.64 -10.90 0.86
N ASP A 95 -2.62 -10.05 0.92
CA ASP A 95 -1.56 -10.11 1.92
C ASP A 95 -2.06 -9.71 3.31
N TYR A 96 -1.32 -10.16 4.32
CA TYR A 96 -1.54 -9.83 5.71
C TYR A 96 -0.21 -9.47 6.38
N PHE A 97 -0.16 -8.29 6.99
CA PHE A 97 1.03 -7.82 7.69
C PHE A 97 1.07 -8.40 9.10
N LEU A 98 2.13 -9.15 9.40
CA LEU A 98 2.36 -9.65 10.75
C LEU A 98 2.71 -8.50 11.70
N PRO A 99 2.46 -8.65 13.03
CA PRO A 99 2.96 -7.71 14.03
C PRO A 99 4.46 -7.44 13.84
N ASP A 100 4.87 -6.20 14.06
CA ASP A 100 6.26 -5.72 13.92
C ASP A 100 6.90 -5.78 12.51
N SER A 101 6.21 -6.29 11.49
CA SER A 101 6.75 -6.42 10.12
C SER A 101 7.22 -5.08 9.55
N VAL A 102 6.41 -4.03 9.70
CA VAL A 102 6.74 -2.65 9.28
C VAL A 102 7.95 -2.12 10.05
N ALA A 103 7.97 -2.31 11.38
CA ALA A 103 9.09 -1.86 12.21
C ALA A 103 10.40 -2.57 11.81
N ARG A 104 10.34 -3.85 11.47
CA ARG A 104 11.47 -4.64 11.00
C ARG A 104 11.97 -4.15 9.64
N ALA A 105 11.07 -3.94 8.68
CA ALA A 105 11.42 -3.40 7.37
C ALA A 105 12.10 -2.02 7.52
N GLN A 106 11.52 -1.09 8.28
CA GLN A 106 12.11 0.23 8.49
C GLN A 106 13.51 0.18 9.12
N ARG A 107 13.75 -0.72 10.09
CA ARG A 107 15.09 -0.93 10.67
C ARG A 107 16.09 -1.40 9.62
N LEU A 108 15.70 -2.37 8.80
CA LEU A 108 16.54 -2.90 7.72
C LEU A 108 16.89 -1.79 6.72
N LEU A 109 15.91 -0.98 6.33
CA LEU A 109 16.07 0.16 5.42
C LEU A 109 16.96 1.29 5.95
N GLN A 110 17.23 1.36 7.27
CA GLN A 110 18.25 2.28 7.80
C GLN A 110 19.68 1.79 7.56
N THR A 111 19.85 0.51 7.23
CA THR A 111 21.15 -0.17 7.16
C THR A 111 21.52 -0.67 5.76
N THR A 112 20.61 -0.59 4.80
CA THR A 112 20.83 -0.99 3.40
C THR A 112 20.56 0.15 2.44
N TRP A 113 21.29 0.15 1.33
CA TRP A 113 21.07 1.01 0.16
C TRP A 113 20.76 0.18 -1.10
N ASP A 114 20.41 -1.10 -0.93
CA ASP A 114 20.05 -1.99 -2.02
C ASP A 114 18.74 -1.53 -2.67
N ALA A 115 18.67 -1.57 -4.00
CA ALA A 115 17.45 -1.23 -4.74
C ALA A 115 16.29 -2.19 -4.43
N PHE A 116 16.59 -3.43 -4.00
CA PHE A 116 15.61 -4.44 -3.64
C PHE A 116 15.98 -5.05 -2.29
N VAL A 117 15.00 -5.07 -1.38
CA VAL A 117 15.18 -5.52 0.00
C VAL A 117 14.12 -6.57 0.32
N PHE A 118 14.56 -7.76 0.73
CA PHE A 118 13.67 -8.83 1.18
C PHE A 118 13.58 -8.80 2.71
N ALA A 119 12.40 -8.45 3.23
CA ALA A 119 12.12 -8.36 4.66
C ALA A 119 11.22 -9.52 5.11
N ASN A 120 11.75 -10.75 5.06
CA ASN A 120 11.07 -11.98 5.52
C ASN A 120 11.12 -12.08 7.05
#